data_AF-A0A7X9M3V3-F1
#
_entry.id   AF-A0A7X9M3V3-F1
#
_cell.length_a   1.000
_cell.length_b   1.000
_cell.length_c   1.000
_cell.angle_alpha   90.00
_cell.angle_beta   90.00
_cell.angle_gamma   90.00
#
_symmetry.space_group_name_H-M   'P 1'
#
loop_
_entity.id
_entity.type
_entity.pdbx_description
1 polymer ?
#
loop_
_entity_poly.entity_id
_entity_poly.type
_entity_poly.pdbx_seq_one_letter_code
_entity_poly.pdbx_strand_id
1 'polypeptide(L)' 'LNQKISYIEIKPKQKGRFFEVHYTYEVHVAQMKKQPTTTVNALSCDLGVDRLLSCATNKGDAFLIDGKKLKSINQHF' A
#
# COMPACT_ATOMS: atom_id res chain seq x y z
N LEU A 1 21.22 3.74 9.17
CA LEU A 1 20.34 4.91 9.35
C LEU A 1 20.71 6.10 8.43
N ASN A 2 21.38 5.89 7.29
CA ASN A 2 21.83 6.97 6.40
C ASN A 2 21.09 6.88 5.06
N GLN A 3 19.84 7.34 5.02
CA GLN A 3 19.11 7.49 3.75
C GLN A 3 19.45 8.85 3.14
N LYS A 4 19.86 8.86 1.87
CA LYS A 4 20.16 10.09 1.14
C LYS A 4 18.86 10.87 0.93
N ILE A 5 18.81 12.09 1.45
CA ILE A 5 17.69 13.01 1.21
C ILE A 5 17.81 13.51 -0.23
N SER A 6 16.75 13.38 -1.00
CA SER A 6 16.70 13.84 -2.39
C SER A 6 16.05 15.20 -2.52
N TYR A 7 15.04 15.46 -1.69
CA TYR A 7 14.27 16.68 -1.71
C TYR A 7 13.75 17.01 -0.31
N ILE A 8 13.82 18.28 0.05
CA ILE A 8 13.22 18.82 1.27
C ILE A 8 12.20 19.87 0.85
N GLU A 9 10.96 19.69 1.29
CA GLU A 9 9.89 20.68 1.11
C GLU A 9 9.57 21.34 2.45
N ILE A 10 9.51 22.67 2.48
CA ILE A 10 9.03 23.41 3.64
C ILE A 10 7.74 24.12 3.24
N LYS A 11 6.61 23.71 3.82
CA LYS A 11 5.29 24.27 3.50
C LYS A 11 4.78 25.13 4.65
N PRO A 12 4.51 26.44 4.44
CA PRO A 12 3.84 27.25 5.44
C PRO A 12 2.39 26.80 5.61
N LYS A 13 1.96 26.67 6.86
CA LYS A 13 0.59 26.40 7.26
C LYS A 13 0.07 27.54 8.13
N GLN A 14 -1.25 27.68 8.20
CA GLN A 14 -1.94 28.67 9.04
C GLN A 14 -1.34 30.09 8.92
N LYS A 15 -1.22 30.60 7.69
CA LYS A 15 -0.65 31.93 7.39
C LYS A 15 0.78 32.14 7.92
N GLY A 16 1.60 31.08 7.90
CA GLY A 16 3.00 31.14 8.29
C GLY A 16 3.26 31.03 9.80
N ARG A 17 2.25 30.66 10.59
CA ARG A 17 2.44 30.37 12.03
C ARG A 17 3.14 29.03 12.26
N PHE A 18 2.96 28.09 11.35
CA PHE A 18 3.57 26.77 11.40
C PHE A 18 4.19 26.43 10.05
N PHE A 19 5.23 25.61 10.07
CA PHE A 19 5.87 25.09 8.86
C PHE A 19 5.94 23.57 8.99
N GLU A 20 5.44 22.88 7.98
CA GLU A 20 5.63 21.44 7.84
C GLU A 20 6.88 21.21 6.99
N VAL A 21 7.72 20.28 7.43
CA VAL A 21 8.91 19.87 6.68
C VAL A 21 8.69 18.45 6.18
N HIS A 22 8.70 18.29 4.86
CA HIS A 22 8.64 16.99 4.22
C HIS A 22 10.03 16.59 3.75
N TYR A 23 10.48 15.42 4.20
CA TYR A 23 11.73 14.82 3.75
C TYR A 23 11.40 13.69 2.78
N THR A 24 11.81 13.86 1.54
CA THR A 24 11.76 12.80 0.54
C THR A 24 13.13 12.15 0.47
N TYR A 25 13.16 10.83 0.65
CA TYR A 25 14.38 10.04 0.61
C TYR A 25 14.49 9.30 -0.71
N GLU A 26 15.71 9.21 -1.24
CA GLU A 26 16.02 8.30 -2.33
C GLU A 26 15.95 6.87 -1.80
N VAL A 27 14.85 6.18 -2.09
CA VAL A 27 14.74 4.75 -1.89
C VAL A 27 15.14 4.09 -3.19
N HIS A 28 16.19 3.27 -3.16
CA HIS A 28 16.37 2.27 -4.21
C HIS A 28 15.19 1.31 -4.07
N VAL A 29 14.11 1.58 -4.80
CA VAL A 29 13.08 0.58 -5.03
C VAL A 29 13.86 -0.58 -5.61
N ALA A 30 13.93 -1.70 -4.89
CA ALA A 30 14.33 -2.94 -5.52
C ALA A 30 13.36 -3.05 -6.70
N GLN A 31 13.81 -2.71 -7.91
CA GLN A 31 13.10 -3.05 -9.13
C GLN A 31 12.70 -4.47 -8.87
N MET A 32 11.39 -4.76 -8.83
CA MET A 32 10.93 -6.13 -8.71
C MET A 32 11.79 -6.89 -9.70
N LYS A 33 12.74 -7.70 -9.21
CA LYS A 33 13.63 -8.45 -10.11
C LYS A 33 12.66 -9.03 -11.11
N LYS A 34 12.81 -8.70 -12.40
CA LYS A 34 11.94 -9.23 -13.45
C LYS A 34 11.75 -10.69 -13.08
N GLN A 35 10.56 -11.04 -12.57
CA GLN A 35 10.40 -12.39 -12.07
C GLN A 35 10.68 -13.27 -13.28
N PRO A 36 11.47 -14.35 -13.14
CA PRO A 36 11.60 -15.30 -14.23
C PRO A 36 10.20 -15.56 -14.80
N THR A 37 10.08 -15.58 -16.13
CA THR A 37 8.79 -15.62 -16.87
C THR A 37 7.88 -16.78 -16.48
N THR A 38 8.39 -17.70 -15.64
CA THR A 38 7.69 -18.72 -14.90
C THR A 38 7.33 -18.25 -13.47
N THR A 39 6.28 -17.44 -13.33
CA THR A 39 5.59 -17.29 -12.04
C THR A 39 4.94 -18.63 -11.67
N VAL A 40 5.63 -19.45 -10.88
CA VAL A 40 5.18 -20.80 -10.50
C VAL A 40 3.96 -20.74 -9.57
N ASN A 41 3.82 -19.66 -8.80
CA ASN A 41 2.69 -19.43 -7.91
C ASN A 41 1.93 -18.18 -8.35
N ALA A 42 0.61 -18.26 -8.33
CA ALA A 42 -0.28 -17.13 -8.57
C ALA A 42 -1.30 -17.04 -7.44
N LEU A 43 -1.65 -15.80 -7.07
CA LEU A 43 -2.70 -15.46 -6.10
C LEU A 43 -3.69 -14.53 -6.80
N SER A 44 -4.93 -14.95 -6.96
CA SER A 44 -6.03 -14.08 -7.35
C SER A 44 -6.64 -13.44 -6.10
N CYS A 45 -7.08 -12.19 -6.26
CA CYS A 45 -7.68 -11.38 -5.22
C CYS A 45 -8.93 -10.71 -5.82
N ASP A 46 -10.11 -11.09 -5.36
CA ASP A 46 -11.39 -10.55 -5.81
C ASP A 46 -12.06 -9.77 -4.67
N LEU A 47 -12.42 -8.51 -4.93
CA LEU A 47 -13.07 -7.64 -3.94
C LEU A 47 -14.58 -7.88 -3.94
N GLY A 48 -15.16 -8.08 -2.75
CA GLY A 48 -16.56 -8.44 -2.59
C GLY A 48 -17.39 -7.49 -1.73
N VAL A 49 -18.71 -7.68 -1.79
CA VAL A 49 -19.68 -6.91 -1.00
C VAL A 49 -19.86 -7.49 0.40
N ASP A 50 -19.93 -8.81 0.56
CA ASP A 50 -20.09 -9.44 1.88
C ASP A 50 -18.74 -9.62 2.59
N ARG A 51 -17.77 -10.20 1.89
CA ARG A 51 -16.36 -10.31 2.31
C ARG A 51 -15.55 -9.27 1.58
N LEU A 52 -14.60 -8.63 2.26
CA LEU A 52 -13.79 -7.57 1.67
C LEU A 52 -12.99 -8.10 0.48
N LEU A 53 -12.39 -9.27 0.68
CA LEU A 53 -11.52 -9.88 -0.31
C LEU A 53 -11.65 -11.40 -0.23
N SER A 54 -11.79 -12.03 -1.39
CA SER A 54 -11.68 -13.47 -1.59
C SER A 54 -10.38 -13.74 -2.34
N CYS A 55 -9.58 -14.66 -1.82
CA CYS A 55 -8.27 -14.98 -2.39
C CYS A 55 -8.17 -16.46 -2.73
N ALA A 56 -7.56 -16.77 -3.87
CA ALA A 56 -7.29 -18.15 -4.28
C ALA A 56 -5.91 -18.28 -4.92
N THR A 57 -5.22 -19.37 -4.62
CA THR A 57 -3.94 -19.70 -5.24
C THR A 57 -4.13 -20.63 -6.43
N ASN A 58 -3.16 -20.66 -7.36
CA ASN A 58 -3.11 -21.67 -8.42
C ASN A 58 -2.86 -23.12 -7.92
N LYS A 59 -2.71 -23.32 -6.59
CA LYS A 59 -2.61 -24.63 -5.93
C LYS A 59 -3.90 -25.08 -5.26
N GLY A 60 -4.96 -24.26 -5.32
CA GLY A 60 -6.27 -24.59 -4.76
C GLY A 60 -6.52 -24.08 -3.34
N ASP A 61 -5.52 -23.50 -2.66
CA ASP A 61 -5.73 -22.85 -1.37
C ASP A 61 -6.58 -21.59 -1.52
N ALA A 62 -7.55 -21.41 -0.63
CA ALA A 62 -8.44 -20.24 -0.63
C ALA A 62 -8.65 -19.69 0.78
N PHE A 63 -8.80 -18.37 0.90
CA PHE A 63 -9.12 -17.71 2.15
C PHE A 63 -9.95 -16.44 1.94
N LEU A 64 -10.67 -16.04 2.97
CA LEU A 64 -11.58 -14.89 2.96
C LEU A 64 -11.11 -13.86 3.99
N ILE A 65 -11.08 -12.59 3.58
CA ILE A 65 -10.79 -11.46 4.47
C ILE A 65 -12.10 -10.76 4.83
N ASP A 66 -12.37 -10.63 6.13
CA ASP A 66 -13.49 -9.82 6.63
C ASP A 66 -13.14 -8.33 6.56
N GLY A 67 -14.10 -7.53 6.07
CA GLY A 67 -13.98 -6.08 5.95
C GLY A 67 -14.84 -5.29 6.92
N LYS A 68 -15.58 -5.93 7.83
CA LYS A 68 -16.56 -5.24 8.70
C LYS A 68 -15.98 -4.02 9.40
N LYS A 69 -14.77 -4.14 9.97
CA LYS A 69 -14.11 -3.00 10.64
C LYS A 69 -13.82 -1.85 9.69
N LEU A 70 -13.27 -2.14 8.50
CA LEU A 70 -12.96 -1.12 7.49
C LEU A 70 -14.23 -0.43 7.00
N LYS A 71 -15.30 -1.21 6.74
CA LYS A 71 -16.61 -0.69 6.34
C LYS A 71 -17.22 0.21 7.43
N SER A 72 -17.09 -0.18 8.70
CA SER A 72 -17.56 0.63 9.84
C SER A 72 -16.80 1.95 9.98
N ILE A 73 -15.49 1.96 9.76
CA ILE A 73 -14.71 3.21 9.74
C ILE A 73 -15.15 4.10 8.57
N ASN A 74 -15.46 3.50 7.43
CA ASN A 74 -15.90 4.21 6.23
C ASN A 74 -17.42 4.48 6.16
N GLN A 75 -18.17 4.29 7.24
CA GLN A 75 -19.64 4.38 7.22
C GLN A 75 -20.22 5.76 6.84
N HIS A 76 -19.39 6.79 6.78
CA HIS A 76 -19.78 8.18 6.50
C HIS A 76 -19.16 8.72 5.19
N PHE A 77 -18.61 7.83 4.35
CA PHE A 77 -18.11 8.15 3.02
C PHE A 77 -18.97 7.48 1.94
#